data_AF-A0A966GU86-F1
#
_entry.id   AF-A0A966GU86-F1
#
_cell.length_a   1.000
_cell.length_b   1.000
_cell.length_c   1.000
_cell.angle_alpha   90.00
_cell.angle_beta   90.00
_cell.angle_gamma   90.00
#
_symmetry.space_group_name_H-M   'P 1'
#
loop_
_entity.id
_entity.type
_entity.pdbx_description
1 polymer ?
#
loop_
_entity_poly.entity_id
_entity_poly.type
_entity_poly.pdbx_seq_one_letter_code
_entity_poly.pdbx_strand_id
1 'polypeptide(L)'
;MKRILFFLLTLSVYSGCSKDNEHTAQSVDCVALKQAVTNDDVAVVKQLINEAGATIQAPIGLNAFNAYKFSIDELIKRIKANCDISIEVLCYGCIDTLPAQSEIRLTFSAGLIRIEKTLDLIVTDDGRVRCQNMHD
;
A
#
# COMPACT_ATOMS: atom_id res chain seq x y z
N MET A 1 58.37 34.59 -16.85
CA MET A 1 58.60 34.64 -15.39
C MET A 1 57.28 34.35 -14.69
N LYS A 2 57.33 33.48 -13.67
CA LYS A 2 56.21 32.85 -12.96
C LYS A 2 55.28 33.88 -12.30
N ARG A 3 53.96 33.68 -12.41
CA ARG A 3 53.00 34.06 -11.35
C ARG A 3 52.08 32.87 -11.11
N ILE A 4 52.31 32.24 -9.97
CA ILE A 4 51.63 31.07 -9.43
C ILE A 4 50.27 31.54 -8.91
N LEU A 5 49.18 31.00 -9.45
CA LEU A 5 47.85 31.19 -8.92
C LEU A 5 47.51 29.98 -8.04
N PHE A 6 47.64 30.17 -6.74
CA PHE A 6 47.18 29.26 -5.69
C PHE A 6 45.64 29.28 -5.67
N PHE A 7 44.98 28.26 -6.20
CA PHE A 7 43.55 28.06 -6.01
C PHE A 7 43.34 27.34 -4.67
N LEU A 8 42.95 28.12 -3.66
CA LEU A 8 42.66 27.64 -2.31
C LEU A 8 41.30 26.95 -2.25
N LEU A 9 41.33 25.76 -1.68
CA LEU A 9 40.39 25.19 -0.71
C LEU A 9 38.89 25.11 -1.08
N THR A 10 38.55 23.95 -1.65
CA THR A 10 37.56 23.00 -1.11
C THR A 10 36.43 23.57 -0.25
N LEU A 11 35.29 23.80 -0.90
CA LEU A 11 33.98 23.88 -0.26
C LEU A 11 33.46 22.45 -0.04
N SER A 12 33.81 21.83 1.08
CA SER A 12 33.23 20.57 1.52
C SER A 12 31.80 20.81 2.02
N VAL A 13 30.84 20.68 1.10
CA VAL A 13 29.42 20.64 1.44
C VAL A 13 29.18 19.30 2.14
N TYR A 14 29.06 19.36 3.47
CA TYR A 14 28.56 18.24 4.24
C TYR A 14 27.09 18.02 3.86
N SER A 15 26.84 17.04 3.00
CA SER A 15 25.52 16.44 2.84
C SER A 15 25.16 15.79 4.16
N GLY A 16 24.34 16.48 4.96
CA GLY A 16 23.68 15.90 6.12
C GLY A 16 22.81 14.74 5.64
N CYS A 17 23.25 13.52 5.93
CA CYS A 17 22.44 12.33 5.76
C CYS A 17 21.46 12.30 6.95
N SER A 18 20.26 12.89 6.78
CA SER A 18 19.15 12.58 7.69
C SER A 18 18.83 11.10 7.52
N LYS A 19 19.20 10.33 8.53
CA LYS A 19 18.75 8.95 8.66
C LYS A 19 17.33 9.01 9.16
N ASP A 20 16.38 9.18 8.25
CA ASP A 20 14.96 8.97 8.51
C ASP A 20 14.76 7.47 8.70
N ASN A 21 15.04 7.02 9.91
CA ASN A 21 14.80 5.67 10.37
C ASN A 21 13.39 5.61 10.99
N GLU A 22 12.40 6.09 10.25
CA GLU A 22 11.03 5.63 10.45
C GLU A 22 10.77 4.61 9.35
N HIS A 23 10.51 3.36 9.73
CA HIS A 23 9.63 2.52 8.93
C HIS A 23 8.23 3.16 9.01
N THR A 24 8.06 4.32 8.36
CA THR A 24 6.75 4.91 8.14
C THR A 24 6.03 3.92 7.25
N ALA A 25 4.93 3.36 7.76
CA ALA A 25 3.99 2.63 6.92
C ALA A 25 3.71 3.50 5.69
N GLN A 26 3.97 2.97 4.49
CA GLN A 26 3.81 3.71 3.25
C GLN A 26 2.37 4.22 3.19
N SER A 27 2.20 5.55 3.27
CA SER A 27 0.89 6.17 3.37
C SER A 27 0.13 6.00 2.06
N VAL A 28 -1.15 5.64 2.14
CA VAL A 28 -2.01 5.49 0.97
C VAL A 28 -2.44 6.87 0.47
N ASP A 29 -2.22 7.18 -0.81
CA ASP A 29 -2.81 8.39 -1.42
C ASP A 29 -4.33 8.18 -1.60
N CYS A 30 -5.09 8.71 -0.63
CA CYS A 30 -6.53 8.50 -0.57
C CYS A 30 -7.31 9.26 -1.64
N VAL A 31 -6.78 10.38 -2.13
CA VAL A 31 -7.41 11.13 -3.21
C VAL A 31 -7.28 10.33 -4.49
N ALA A 32 -6.07 9.85 -4.80
CA ALA A 32 -5.81 8.98 -5.94
C ALA A 32 -6.62 7.68 -5.85
N LEU A 33 -6.67 7.04 -4.68
CA LEU A 33 -7.42 5.79 -4.49
C LEU A 33 -8.92 5.99 -4.72
N LYS A 34 -9.55 6.99 -4.06
CA LYS A 34 -10.98 7.27 -4.25
C LYS A 34 -11.31 7.61 -5.69
N GLN A 35 -10.45 8.39 -6.37
CA GLN A 35 -10.65 8.74 -7.77
C GLN A 35 -10.54 7.52 -8.69
N ALA A 36 -9.54 6.67 -8.49
CA ALA A 36 -9.36 5.45 -9.28
C ALA A 36 -10.53 4.46 -9.08
N VAL A 37 -10.97 4.25 -7.84
CA VAL A 37 -12.15 3.42 -7.53
C VAL A 37 -13.42 4.01 -8.14
N THR A 38 -13.61 5.33 -8.10
CA THR A 38 -14.78 6.01 -8.70
C THR A 38 -14.82 5.86 -10.22
N ASN A 39 -13.65 5.84 -10.87
CA ASN A 39 -13.52 5.80 -12.33
C ASN A 39 -13.39 4.38 -12.90
N ASP A 40 -13.54 3.35 -12.07
CA ASP A 40 -13.29 1.95 -12.45
C ASP A 40 -11.88 1.71 -13.03
N ASP A 41 -10.89 2.49 -12.59
CA ASP A 41 -9.49 2.34 -13.01
C ASP A 41 -8.80 1.24 -12.20
N VAL A 42 -9.10 -0.01 -12.58
CA VAL A 42 -8.57 -1.21 -11.91
C VAL A 42 -7.03 -1.22 -11.89
N ALA A 43 -6.37 -0.68 -12.92
CA ALA A 43 -4.91 -0.67 -12.99
C ALA A 43 -4.30 0.23 -11.92
N VAL A 44 -4.83 1.45 -11.76
CA VAL A 44 -4.37 2.39 -10.73
C VAL A 44 -4.74 1.91 -9.33
N VAL A 45 -5.93 1.34 -9.13
CA VAL A 45 -6.30 0.73 -7.84
C VAL A 45 -5.31 -0.37 -7.45
N LYS A 46 -5.00 -1.28 -8.38
CA LYS A 46 -4.01 -2.34 -8.13
C LYS A 46 -2.65 -1.76 -7.76
N GLN A 47 -2.18 -0.73 -8.47
CA GLN A 47 -0.92 -0.08 -8.15
C GLN A 47 -0.91 0.46 -6.72
N LEU A 48 -1.88 1.30 -6.35
CA LEU A 48 -1.94 1.95 -5.04
C LEU A 48 -2.06 0.94 -3.89
N ILE A 49 -2.88 -0.09 -4.05
CA ILE A 49 -3.04 -1.14 -3.03
C ILE A 49 -1.78 -2.00 -2.92
N ASN A 50 -1.12 -2.32 -4.04
CA ASN A 50 0.12 -3.08 -4.03
C ASN A 50 1.26 -2.30 -3.36
N GLU A 51 1.35 -0.99 -3.58
CA GLU A 51 2.30 -0.11 -2.90
C GLU A 51 2.03 -0.09 -1.39
N ALA A 52 0.76 0.05 -0.98
CA ALA A 52 0.37 0.01 0.43
C ALA A 52 0.68 -1.35 1.11
N GLY A 53 0.56 -2.45 0.36
CA GLY A 53 0.83 -3.81 0.81
C GLY A 53 2.30 -4.25 0.73
N ALA A 54 3.16 -3.51 0.04
CA ALA A 54 4.52 -3.94 -0.30
C ALA A 54 5.45 -4.12 0.92
N THR A 55 5.14 -3.46 2.02
CA THR A 55 5.95 -3.49 3.26
C THR A 55 5.25 -4.18 4.42
N ILE A 56 4.14 -4.88 4.16
CA ILE A 56 3.45 -5.68 5.17
C ILE A 56 4.19 -7.02 5.29
N GLN A 57 4.57 -7.37 6.52
CA GLN A 57 5.12 -8.68 6.85
C GLN A 57 4.42 -9.22 8.09
N ALA A 58 3.92 -10.44 8.01
CA ALA A 58 3.37 -11.13 9.17
C ALA A 58 4.44 -11.41 10.23
N PRO A 59 4.10 -11.30 11.54
CA PRO A 59 4.98 -11.74 12.61
C PRO A 59 5.38 -13.21 12.48
N ILE A 60 6.61 -13.52 12.90
CA ILE A 60 7.10 -14.90 12.97
C ILE A 60 6.29 -15.67 14.02
N GLY A 61 5.98 -16.94 13.72
CA GLY A 61 5.29 -17.85 14.64
C GLY A 61 3.78 -17.97 14.44
N LEU A 62 3.20 -17.21 13.50
CA LEU A 62 1.83 -17.43 13.05
C LEU A 62 1.75 -18.65 12.13
N ASN A 63 0.65 -19.40 12.21
CA ASN A 63 0.34 -20.41 11.19
C ASN A 63 -0.03 -19.71 9.85
N ALA A 64 -0.06 -20.47 8.76
CA ALA A 64 -0.29 -19.92 7.42
C ALA A 64 -1.56 -19.07 7.32
N PHE A 65 -2.69 -19.55 7.86
CA PHE A 65 -3.95 -18.83 7.83
C PHE A 65 -3.91 -17.53 8.65
N ASN A 66 -3.33 -17.55 9.85
CA ASN A 66 -3.23 -16.37 10.70
C ASN A 66 -2.25 -15.32 10.14
N ALA A 67 -1.15 -15.76 9.51
CA ALA A 67 -0.23 -14.87 8.81
C ALA A 67 -0.90 -14.21 7.60
N TYR A 68 -1.68 -14.98 6.85
CA TYR A 68 -2.49 -14.49 5.75
C TYR A 68 -3.51 -13.44 6.23
N LYS A 69 -4.31 -13.79 7.24
CA LYS A 69 -5.32 -12.89 7.83
C LYS A 69 -4.70 -11.60 8.35
N PHE A 70 -3.57 -11.70 9.08
CA PHE A 70 -2.83 -10.55 9.59
C PHE A 70 -2.45 -9.57 8.47
N SER A 71 -1.98 -10.10 7.35
CA SER A 71 -1.49 -9.26 6.25
C SER A 71 -2.64 -8.45 5.64
N ILE A 72 -3.79 -9.08 5.42
CA ILE A 72 -5.01 -8.42 4.96
C ILE A 72 -5.50 -7.37 5.99
N ASP A 73 -5.55 -7.72 7.28
CA ASP A 73 -5.97 -6.80 8.34
C ASP A 73 -5.07 -5.55 8.41
N GLU A 74 -3.76 -5.73 8.28
CA GLU A 74 -2.80 -4.62 8.33
C GLU A 74 -2.93 -3.72 7.11
N LEU A 75 -3.24 -4.25 5.92
CA LEU A 75 -3.56 -3.43 4.75
C LEU A 75 -4.82 -2.58 5.00
N ILE A 76 -5.89 -3.20 5.50
CA ILE A 76 -7.15 -2.51 5.83
C ILE A 76 -6.89 -1.38 6.82
N LYS A 77 -6.11 -1.66 7.86
CA LYS A 77 -5.72 -0.66 8.86
C LYS A 77 -4.95 0.50 8.25
N ARG A 78 -4.00 0.25 7.34
CA ARG A 78 -3.25 1.30 6.63
C ARG A 78 -4.16 2.18 5.76
N ILE A 79 -5.12 1.58 5.06
CA ILE A 79 -6.09 2.33 4.26
C ILE A 79 -6.97 3.19 5.19
N LYS A 80 -7.55 2.61 6.24
CA LYS A 80 -8.40 3.34 7.20
C LYS A 80 -7.68 4.45 7.97
N ALA A 81 -6.38 4.29 8.21
CA ALA A 81 -5.59 5.31 8.91
C ALA A 81 -5.41 6.60 8.08
N ASN A 82 -5.45 6.50 6.75
CA ASN A 82 -5.23 7.62 5.84
C ASN A 82 -6.53 8.08 5.16
N CYS A 83 -7.48 7.17 4.96
CA CYS A 83 -8.64 7.37 4.11
C CYS A 83 -9.94 7.26 4.90
N ASP A 84 -10.83 8.23 4.71
CA ASP A 84 -12.23 8.13 5.13
C ASP A 84 -13.00 7.19 4.18
N ILE A 85 -12.75 5.89 4.32
CA ILE A 85 -13.36 4.79 3.56
C ILE A 85 -13.81 3.73 4.57
N SER A 86 -15.08 3.33 4.50
CA SER A 86 -15.54 2.14 5.21
C SER A 86 -15.04 0.90 4.48
N ILE A 87 -14.49 -0.05 5.23
CA ILE A 87 -14.00 -1.33 4.68
C ILE A 87 -14.59 -2.47 5.49
N GLU A 88 -15.26 -3.37 4.79
CA GLU A 88 -15.79 -4.65 5.28
C GLU A 88 -14.96 -5.79 4.70
N VAL A 89 -14.64 -6.80 5.51
CA VAL A 89 -14.06 -8.05 4.99
C VAL A 89 -15.21 -8.98 4.67
N LEU A 90 -15.38 -9.31 3.39
CA LEU A 90 -16.40 -10.27 2.97
C LEU A 90 -15.93 -11.69 3.26
N CYS A 91 -14.63 -11.96 3.03
CA CYS A 91 -14.04 -13.26 3.33
C CYS A 91 -12.50 -13.23 3.42
N TYR A 92 -11.92 -14.29 3.99
CA TYR A 92 -10.48 -14.57 3.90
C TYR A 92 -10.26 -15.84 3.08
N GLY A 93 -9.58 -15.72 1.93
CA GLY A 93 -9.20 -16.87 1.11
C GLY A 93 -10.38 -17.70 0.59
N CYS A 94 -11.54 -17.07 0.30
CA CYS A 94 -12.74 -17.79 -0.14
C CYS A 94 -12.83 -17.98 -1.66
N ILE A 95 -11.98 -17.30 -2.43
CA ILE A 95 -11.92 -17.51 -3.87
C ILE A 95 -10.96 -18.66 -4.15
N ASP A 96 -11.53 -19.80 -4.56
CA ASP A 96 -10.83 -21.05 -4.92
C ASP A 96 -9.97 -20.87 -6.19
N THR A 97 -8.86 -20.17 -6.03
CA THR A 97 -7.80 -19.99 -7.03
C THR A 97 -6.46 -20.35 -6.42
N LEU A 98 -5.40 -20.36 -7.24
CA LEU A 98 -4.04 -20.65 -6.79
C LEU A 98 -3.15 -19.43 -7.09
N PRO A 99 -2.78 -18.59 -6.09
CA PRO A 99 -3.13 -18.67 -4.67
C PRO A 99 -4.58 -18.26 -4.37
N ALA A 100 -5.10 -18.65 -3.20
CA ALA A 100 -6.44 -18.26 -2.73
C ALA A 100 -6.54 -16.74 -2.54
N GLN A 101 -7.73 -16.18 -2.75
CA GLN A 101 -7.97 -14.73 -2.63
C GLN A 101 -9.04 -14.41 -1.59
N SER A 102 -8.86 -13.27 -0.93
CA SER A 102 -9.83 -12.64 -0.05
C SER A 102 -10.62 -11.57 -0.78
N GLU A 103 -11.80 -11.28 -0.28
CA GLU A 103 -12.62 -10.16 -0.74
C GLU A 103 -12.77 -9.14 0.39
N ILE A 104 -12.48 -7.88 0.08
CA ILE A 104 -12.82 -6.74 0.93
C ILE A 104 -13.68 -5.76 0.16
N ARG A 105 -14.68 -5.17 0.80
CA ARG A 105 -15.55 -4.17 0.21
C ARG A 105 -15.18 -2.78 0.70
N LEU A 106 -14.91 -1.88 -0.23
CA LEU A 106 -14.72 -0.46 0.00
C LEU A 106 -16.06 0.26 -0.15
N THR A 107 -16.34 1.21 0.75
CA THR A 107 -17.52 2.06 0.66
C THR A 107 -17.18 3.50 1.06
N PHE A 108 -17.50 4.46 0.20
CA PHE A 108 -17.35 5.89 0.48
C PHE A 108 -18.30 6.73 -0.37
N SER A 109 -18.44 8.01 -0.03
CA SER A 109 -19.24 8.96 -0.81
C SER A 109 -18.35 9.80 -1.74
N ALA A 110 -18.76 9.93 -3.00
CA ALA A 110 -18.21 10.86 -3.98
C ALA A 110 -19.31 11.87 -4.35
N GLY A 111 -19.35 12.99 -3.62
CA GLY A 111 -20.48 13.92 -3.70
C GLY A 111 -21.76 13.30 -3.14
N LEU A 112 -22.82 13.21 -3.96
CA LEU A 112 -24.10 12.61 -3.61
C LEU A 112 -24.19 11.11 -3.91
N ILE A 113 -23.16 10.55 -4.55
CA ILE A 113 -23.13 9.15 -4.99
C ILE A 113 -22.40 8.32 -3.94
N ARG A 114 -23.01 7.21 -3.53
CA ARG A 114 -22.35 6.18 -2.73
C ARG A 114 -21.61 5.23 -3.68
N ILE A 115 -20.30 5.14 -3.51
CA ILE A 115 -19.43 4.21 -4.22
C ILE A 115 -19.24 2.96 -3.36
N GLU A 116 -19.45 1.79 -3.95
CA GLU A 116 -19.24 0.49 -3.33
C GLU A 116 -18.50 -0.38 -4.35
N LYS A 117 -17.31 -0.89 -3.98
CA LYS A 117 -16.49 -1.76 -4.84
C LYS A 117 -15.82 -2.83 -4.00
N THR A 118 -15.75 -4.02 -4.53
CA THR A 118 -15.09 -5.18 -3.92
C THR A 118 -13.70 -5.35 -4.53
N LEU A 119 -12.69 -5.58 -3.68
CA LEU A 119 -11.31 -5.86 -4.08
C LEU A 119 -10.98 -7.32 -3.80
N ASP A 120 -10.43 -7.97 -4.81
CA ASP A 120 -9.81 -9.29 -4.70
C ASP A 120 -8.35 -9.13 -4.28
N LEU A 121 -7.98 -9.75 -3.16
CA LEU A 121 -6.66 -9.63 -2.57
C LEU A 121 -5.99 -10.99 -2.41
N ILE A 122 -4.71 -11.08 -2.73
CA ILE A 122 -3.86 -12.23 -2.40
C ILE A 122 -2.77 -11.83 -1.41
N VAL A 123 -2.26 -12.81 -0.68
CA VAL A 123 -0.99 -12.69 0.03
C VAL A 123 0.02 -13.55 -0.74
N THR A 124 1.08 -12.92 -1.25
CA THR A 124 2.13 -13.61 -2.01
C THR A 124 3.05 -14.42 -1.09
N ASP A 125 3.85 -15.31 -1.66
CA ASP A 125 4.77 -16.19 -0.90
C ASP A 125 5.81 -15.42 -0.07
N ASP A 126 6.12 -14.19 -0.44
CA ASP A 126 6.96 -13.27 0.35
C ASP A 126 6.21 -12.61 1.53
N GLY A 127 4.93 -12.93 1.71
CA GLY A 127 4.06 -12.42 2.79
C GLY A 127 3.41 -11.07 2.50
N ARG A 128 3.59 -10.50 1.30
CA ARG A 128 3.03 -9.20 0.92
C ARG A 128 1.61 -9.30 0.42
N VAL A 129 0.81 -8.26 0.66
CA VAL A 129 -0.55 -8.19 0.11
C VAL A 129 -0.51 -7.58 -1.29
N ARG A 130 -1.26 -8.17 -2.22
CA ARG A 130 -1.48 -7.64 -3.57
C ARG A 130 -2.96 -7.62 -3.93
N CYS A 131 -3.39 -6.58 -4.62
CA CYS A 131 -4.70 -6.54 -5.26
C CYS A 131 -4.63 -7.25 -6.61
N GLN A 132 -5.52 -8.21 -6.82
CA GLN A 132 -5.68 -8.94 -8.08
C GLN A 132 -6.69 -8.27 -9.00
N ASN A 133 -7.80 -7.79 -8.44
CA ASN A 133 -8.90 -7.24 -9.22
C ASN A 133 -9.77 -6.30 -8.37
N MET A 134 -10.64 -5.55 -9.05
CA MET A 134 -11.73 -4.78 -8.47
C MET A 134 -13.00 -5.05 -9.27
N HIS A 135 -14.12 -5.23 -8.58
CA HIS A 135 -15.44 -5.42 -9.18
C HIS A 135 -16.53 -4.82 -8.28
N ASP A 136 -17.79 -4.91 -8.71
CA ASP A 136 -18.96 -4.56 -7.88
C ASP A 136 -19.21 -5.65 -6.82
#